data_AF-A0A7C2I9U4-F1
#
_entry.id   AF-A0A7C2I9U4-F1
#
_cell.length_a   1.000
_cell.length_b   1.000
_cell.length_c   1.000
_cell.angle_alpha   90.00
_cell.angle_beta   90.00
_cell.angle_gamma   90.00
#
_symmetry.space_group_name_H-M   'P 1'
#
loop_
_entity.id
_entity.type
_entity.pdbx_description
1 polymer ?
#
loop_
_entity_poly.entity_id
_entity_poly.type
_entity_poly.pdbx_seq_one_letter_code
_entity_poly.pdbx_strand_id
1 'polypeptide(L)'
;GSRVKVLIHPEEVALLRDSGITGSVRNRLPARVTEVRFLGPLVKVSLDCGFPLTAHITNLSWKEMGIKPGSDLTVAIKATAVHVMPFTAAARRPERLRRERSEEPEARQ
;
A
#
# COMPACT_ATOMS: atom_id res chain seq x y z
N GLY A 1 -2.92 21.39 -14.68
CA GLY A 1 -2.90 19.92 -14.56
C GLY A 1 -4.20 19.46 -13.90
N SER A 2 -4.71 18.29 -14.30
CA SER A 2 -5.95 17.74 -13.75
C SER A 2 -5.66 16.79 -12.59
N ARG A 3 -6.52 16.79 -11.57
CA ARG A 3 -6.41 15.82 -10.46
C ARG A 3 -6.79 14.42 -10.96
N VAL A 4 -6.04 13.42 -10.54
CA VAL A 4 -6.25 12.00 -10.86
C VAL A 4 -6.13 11.15 -9.61
N LYS A 5 -6.65 9.93 -9.66
CA LYS A 5 -6.33 8.87 -8.71
C LYS A 5 -5.32 7.93 -9.35
N VAL A 6 -4.38 7.44 -8.55
CA VAL A 6 -3.38 6.47 -8.99
C VAL A 6 -3.57 5.20 -8.20
N LEU A 7 -3.65 4.07 -8.90
CA LEU A 7 -3.70 2.73 -8.32
C LEU A 7 -2.40 2.00 -8.69
N ILE A 8 -1.77 1.41 -7.67
CA ILE A 8 -0.58 0.58 -7.81
C ILE A 8 -0.83 -0.68 -6.99
N HIS A 9 -0.68 -1.82 -7.62
CA HIS A 9 -0.80 -3.11 -6.98
C HIS A 9 0.43 -3.39 -6.08
N PRO A 10 0.28 -3.89 -4.85
CA PRO A 10 1.41 -4.15 -3.96
C PRO A 10 2.48 -5.09 -4.54
N GLU A 11 2.07 -6.02 -5.39
CA GLU A 11 2.94 -6.96 -6.12
C GLU A 11 3.79 -6.29 -7.22
N GLU A 12 3.39 -5.10 -7.68
CA GLU A 12 4.11 -4.31 -8.69
C GLU A 12 5.15 -3.35 -8.07
N VAL A 13 5.28 -3.37 -6.74
CA VAL A 13 6.21 -2.53 -5.98
C VAL A 13 7.46 -3.32 -5.64
N ALA A 14 8.55 -3.07 -6.37
CA ALA A 14 9.85 -3.66 -6.08
C ALA A 14 10.61 -2.85 -5.02
N LEU A 15 11.39 -3.54 -4.19
CA LEU A 15 12.25 -2.92 -3.17
C LEU A 15 13.72 -3.14 -3.53
N LEU A 16 14.50 -2.06 -3.50
CA LEU A 16 15.91 -2.05 -3.84
C LEU A 16 16.72 -1.48 -2.67
N ARG A 17 17.77 -2.18 -2.24
CA ARG A 17 18.75 -1.63 -1.28
C ARG A 17 19.74 -0.69 -1.93
N ASP A 18 20.09 -0.96 -3.18
CA ASP A 18 21.05 -0.19 -3.94
C ASP A 18 20.37 0.43 -5.17
N SER A 19 20.50 1.74 -5.33
CA SER A 19 19.94 2.49 -6.45
C SER A 19 20.75 2.32 -7.75
N GLY A 20 21.91 1.66 -7.72
CA GLY A 20 22.82 1.47 -8.85
C GLY A 20 22.32 0.55 -9.98
N ILE A 21 21.13 -0.03 -9.86
CA ILE A 21 20.58 -0.92 -10.89
C ILE A 21 20.17 -0.08 -12.12
N THR A 22 20.77 -0.33 -13.28
CA THR A 22 20.34 0.27 -14.55
C THR A 22 19.23 -0.58 -15.17
N GLY A 23 18.10 0.03 -15.55
CA GLY A 23 16.98 -0.69 -16.15
C GLY A 23 15.85 0.23 -16.59
N SER A 24 14.80 -0.34 -17.18
CA SER A 24 13.63 0.41 -17.70
C SER A 24 12.64 0.88 -16.62
N VAL A 25 12.91 0.58 -15.35
CA VAL A 25 12.09 1.03 -14.22
C VAL A 25 12.34 2.51 -13.96
N ARG A 26 11.32 3.33 -14.29
CA ARG A 26 11.42 4.79 -14.26
C ARG A 26 11.03 5.42 -12.92
N ASN A 27 10.07 4.86 -12.20
CA ASN A 27 9.61 5.45 -10.95
C ASN A 27 10.43 4.87 -9.81
N ARG A 28 11.38 5.66 -9.29
CA ARG A 28 12.18 5.33 -8.12
C ARG A 28 11.99 6.36 -7.04
N LEU A 29 11.62 5.91 -5.86
CA LEU A 29 11.28 6.77 -4.73
C LEU A 29 12.06 6.29 -3.50
N PRO A 30 12.75 7.18 -2.77
CA PRO A 30 13.26 6.83 -1.45
C PRO A 30 12.09 6.47 -0.55
N ALA A 31 12.24 5.42 0.25
CA ALA A 31 11.21 4.96 1.14
C ALA A 31 11.81 4.43 2.44
N ARG A 32 11.06 4.63 3.53
CA ARG A 32 11.37 4.07 4.84
C ARG A 32 10.34 3.02 5.20
N VAL A 33 10.81 1.88 5.69
CA VAL A 33 9.94 0.79 6.14
C VAL A 33 9.30 1.17 7.46
N THR A 34 7.97 1.19 7.49
CA THR A 34 7.20 1.52 8.71
C THR A 34 6.74 0.25 9.43
N GLU A 35 6.43 -0.81 8.69
CA GLU A 35 5.92 -2.06 9.26
C GLU A 35 6.24 -3.25 8.35
N VAL A 36 6.40 -4.43 8.95
CA VAL A 36 6.55 -5.71 8.25
C VAL A 36 5.56 -6.70 8.84
N ARG A 37 4.72 -7.31 8.01
CA ARG A 37 3.75 -8.34 8.41
C ARG A 37 3.88 -9.59 7.53
N PHE A 38 3.90 -10.76 8.14
CA PHE A 38 3.94 -12.03 7.42
C PHE A 38 2.54 -12.48 7.02
N LEU A 39 2.38 -12.86 5.75
CA LEU A 39 1.14 -13.34 5.14
C LEU A 39 1.38 -14.73 4.53
N GLY A 40 1.94 -15.66 5.32
CA GLY A 40 2.35 -16.98 4.85
C GLY A 40 3.62 -16.92 3.99
N PRO A 41 3.58 -17.29 2.70
CA PRO A 41 4.77 -17.24 1.82
C PRO A 41 5.17 -15.81 1.43
N LEU A 42 4.26 -14.85 1.61
CA LEU A 42 4.47 -13.44 1.32
C LEU A 42 4.72 -12.64 2.60
N VAL A 43 5.35 -11.49 2.42
CA VAL A 43 5.59 -10.49 3.44
C VAL A 43 5.04 -9.18 2.92
N LYS A 44 4.10 -8.61 3.69
CA LYS A 44 3.61 -7.26 3.48
C LYS A 44 4.55 -6.27 4.15
N VAL A 45 5.07 -5.35 3.36
CA VAL A 45 5.93 -4.27 3.82
C VAL A 45 5.19 -2.94 3.65
N SER A 46 4.92 -2.27 4.75
CA SER A 46 4.38 -0.91 4.76
C SER A 46 5.54 0.08 4.66
N LEU A 47 5.39 1.07 3.79
CA LEU A 47 6.44 1.99 3.40
C LEU A 47 5.94 3.43 3.48
N ASP A 48 6.83 4.33 3.85
CA ASP A 48 6.64 5.78 3.73
C ASP A 48 7.63 6.33 2.71
N CYS A 49 7.11 6.82 1.58
CA CYS A 49 7.88 7.50 0.52
C CYS A 49 7.41 8.96 0.31
N GLY A 50 6.87 9.58 1.37
CA GLY A 50 6.12 10.85 1.31
C GLY A 50 4.61 10.63 1.18
N PHE A 51 4.20 9.39 0.93
CA PHE A 51 2.84 8.88 1.05
C PHE A 51 2.90 7.40 1.47
N PRO A 52 1.85 6.86 2.09
CA PRO A 52 1.82 5.46 2.46
C PRO A 52 1.76 4.57 1.21
N LEU A 53 2.68 3.62 1.12
CA LEU A 53 2.71 2.60 0.06
C LEU A 53 2.86 1.22 0.69
N THR A 54 2.36 0.20 0.02
CA THR A 54 2.49 -1.20 0.44
C THR A 54 3.17 -1.99 -0.65
N ALA A 55 4.13 -2.83 -0.29
CA ALA A 55 4.73 -3.82 -1.16
C ALA A 55 4.46 -5.24 -0.64
N HIS A 56 4.23 -6.17 -1.56
CA HIS A 56 4.22 -7.60 -1.26
C HIS A 56 5.47 -8.24 -1.85
N ILE A 57 6.31 -8.80 -0.99
CA ILE A 57 7.52 -9.51 -1.38
C ILE A 57 7.49 -10.94 -0.86
N THR A 58 8.36 -11.80 -1.38
CA THR A 58 8.49 -13.16 -0.83
C THR A 58 9.25 -13.15 0.49
N ASN A 59 9.02 -14.18 1.32
CA ASN A 59 9.79 -14.36 2.56
C ASN A 59 11.30 -14.50 2.29
N LEU A 60 11.68 -15.15 1.18
CA LEU A 60 13.07 -15.27 0.75
C LEU A 60 13.68 -13.88 0.48
N SER A 61 13.02 -13.07 -0.35
CA SER A 61 13.49 -11.71 -0.66
C SER A 61 13.54 -10.83 0.59
N TRP A 62 12.56 -10.92 1.49
CA TRP A 62 12.58 -10.20 2.77
C TRP A 62 13.81 -10.56 3.60
N LYS A 63 14.12 -11.86 3.71
CA LYS A 63 15.24 -12.39 4.48
C LYS A 63 16.59 -12.00 3.87
N GLU A 64 16.76 -12.19 2.57
CA GLU A 64 17.97 -11.82 1.83
C GLU A 64 18.23 -10.30 1.89
N MET A 65 17.16 -9.52 1.75
CA MET A 65 17.25 -8.07 1.89
C MET A 65 17.28 -7.61 3.34
N GLY A 66 17.21 -8.47 4.37
CA GLY A 66 17.28 -8.09 5.78
C GLY A 66 16.41 -6.90 6.18
N ILE A 67 15.18 -6.81 5.64
CA ILE A 67 14.30 -5.65 5.82
C ILE A 67 13.70 -5.65 7.23
N LYS A 68 13.74 -4.50 7.89
CA LYS A 68 13.10 -4.29 9.20
C LYS A 68 12.45 -2.91 9.27
N PRO A 69 11.49 -2.70 10.20
CA PRO A 69 11.00 -1.36 10.49
C PRO A 69 12.15 -0.39 10.76
N GLY A 70 12.09 0.78 10.14
CA GLY A 70 13.13 1.80 10.16
C GLY A 70 14.20 1.69 9.07
N SER A 71 14.23 0.62 8.26
CA SER A 71 15.15 0.50 7.13
C SER A 71 14.83 1.52 6.02
N ASP A 72 15.86 2.20 5.53
CA ASP A 72 15.79 3.03 4.32
C ASP A 72 16.11 2.18 3.08
N LEU A 73 15.31 2.36 2.04
CA LEU A 73 15.43 1.65 0.77
C LEU A 73 14.89 2.50 -0.38
N THR A 74 15.06 2.03 -1.61
CA THR A 74 14.41 2.61 -2.78
C THR A 74 13.27 1.72 -3.25
N VAL A 75 12.09 2.30 -3.39
CA VAL A 75 10.96 1.68 -4.08
C VAL A 75 11.11 1.89 -5.57
N ALA A 76 10.90 0.84 -6.36
CA ALA A 76 10.92 0.86 -7.80
C ALA A 76 9.59 0.36 -8.37
N ILE A 77 8.96 1.15 -9.24
CA ILE A 77 7.67 0.83 -9.85
C ILE A 77 7.80 1.01 -11.36
N LYS A 78 7.43 -0.01 -12.12
CA LYS A 78 7.41 0.09 -13.57
C LYS A 78 6.29 1.04 -13.99
N ALA A 79 6.57 1.97 -14.91
CA ALA A 79 5.57 2.96 -15.32
C ALA A 79 4.28 2.32 -15.88
N THR A 80 4.39 1.14 -16.51
CA THR A 80 3.26 0.38 -17.05
C THR A 80 2.35 -0.24 -15.99
N ALA A 81 2.79 -0.31 -14.73
CA ALA A 81 2.01 -0.85 -13.61
C ALA A 81 1.21 0.23 -12.85
N VAL A 82 1.33 1.49 -13.29
CA VAL A 82 0.65 2.62 -12.69
C VAL A 82 -0.67 2.86 -13.42
N HIS A 83 -1.79 2.63 -12.75
CA HIS A 83 -3.10 2.86 -13.32
C HIS A 83 -3.63 4.23 -12.90
N VAL A 84 -3.93 5.07 -13.90
CA VAL A 84 -4.45 6.42 -13.68
C VAL A 84 -5.94 6.44 -13.93
N MET A 85 -6.70 6.96 -12.98
CA MET A 85 -8.15 7.09 -13.06
C MET A 85 -8.56 8.55 -12.88
N PRO A 86 -9.66 9.00 -13.51
CA PRO A 86 -10.21 10.32 -13.24
C PRO A 86 -10.47 10.52 -11.75
N PHE A 87 -10.11 11.69 -11.23
CA PHE A 87 -10.48 12.05 -9.87
C PHE A 87 -11.96 12.40 -9.82
N THR A 88 -12.81 11.39 -9.67
CA THR A 88 -14.21 11.59 -9.31
C THR A 88 -14.30 11.79 -7.80
N ALA A 89 -14.80 12.95 -7.38
CA ALA A 89 -15.25 13.12 -6.01
C ALA A 89 -16.37 12.11 -5.77
N ALA A 90 -16.19 11.22 -4.79
CA ALA A 90 -17.27 10.29 -4.45
C ALA A 90 -18.51 11.11 -4.10
N ALA A 91 -19.67 10.77 -4.65
CA ALA A 91 -20.93 11.25 -4.12
C ALA A 91 -20.93 10.90 -2.62
N ARG A 92 -21.06 11.91 -1.75
CA ARG A 92 -21.06 11.71 -0.31
C ARG A 92 -22.06 10.61 0.02
N ARG A 93 -21.61 9.51 0.63
CA ARG A 93 -22.51 8.47 1.16
C ARG A 93 -23.34 9.13 2.27
N PRO A 94 -24.68 9.20 2.18
CA PRO A 94 -25.47 9.77 3.25
C PRO A 94 -25.37 8.88 4.51
N GLU A 95 -25.10 9.48 5.66
CA GLU A 95 -24.91 8.82 6.98
C GLU A 95 -26.14 8.10 7.55
N ARG A 96 -27.26 8.00 6.82
CA ARG A 96 -28.51 7.39 7.30
C ARG A 96 -28.56 5.87 7.09
N LEU A 97 -27.66 5.12 7.72
CA LEU A 97 -27.89 3.68 7.97
C LEU A 97 -27.13 3.21 9.21
N ARG A 98 -27.30 3.91 10.33
CA ARG A 98 -26.81 3.48 11.65
C ARG A 98 -27.84 3.53 12.78
N ARG A 99 -29.10 3.88 12.51
CA ARG A 99 -30.17 3.89 13.51
C ARG A 99 -31.30 2.95 13.09
N GLU A 100 -31.10 1.64 13.24
CA GLU A 100 -32.20 0.66 13.18
C GLU A 100 -31.83 -0.69 13.84
N ARG A 101 -30.89 -0.69 14.79
CA ARG A 101 -30.64 -1.83 15.70
C ARG A 101 -30.45 -1.31 17.11
N SER A 102 -31.50 -0.78 17.71
CA SER A 102 -31.49 -0.34 19.11
C SER A 102 -32.86 -0.36 19.78
N GLU A 103 -33.82 -1.19 19.35
CA GLU A 103 -35.05 -1.39 20.14
C GLU A 103 -35.51 -2.85 20.03
N GLU A 104 -35.09 -3.67 20.99
CA GLU A 104 -35.87 -4.79 21.51
C GLU A 104 -35.64 -4.80 23.03
N PRO A 105 -36.57 -4.27 23.85
CA PRO A 105 -36.48 -4.35 25.30
C PRO A 105 -37.00 -5.71 25.81
N GLU A 106 -36.33 -6.18 26.86
CA GLU A 106 -36.60 -7.40 27.62
C GLU A 106 -38.08 -7.56 28.01
N ALA A 107 -38.74 -8.60 27.49
CA ALA A 107 -39.94 -9.14 28.11
C ALA A 107 -39.53 -10.12 29.22
N ARG A 108 -39.38 -9.60 30.44
CA ARG A 108 -39.39 -10.38 31.69
C ARG A 108 -40.63 -9.99 32.49
N GLN A 109 -41.70 -10.74 32.30
CA GLN A 109 -42.71 -11.11 33.31
C GLN A 109 -43.66 -12.14 32.73
#